data_AF-A0A2A2F003-F1
#
_entry.id   AF-A0A2A2F003-F1
#
_cell.length_a   1.000
_cell.length_b   1.000
_cell.length_c   1.000
_cell.angle_alpha   90.00
_cell.angle_beta   90.00
_cell.angle_gamma   90.00
#
_symmetry.space_group_name_H-M   'P 1'
#
loop_
_entity.id
_entity.type
_entity.pdbx_description
1 polymer ?
#
loop_
_entity_poly.entity_id
_entity_poly.type
_entity_poly.pdbx_seq_one_letter_code
_entity_poly.pdbx_strand_id
1 'polypeptide(L)'
;MTDLYLGYPVFIWQALLNLSSLGLAGLLVAFVTTFYLKRKDESIRVAGVILEKRVNAQHEILRYLEDSSQKLEMPQPAASAMKEIMEDHGLALPYDPHLQYADIFSSVEKYRGFFKDFEELFAKHKLWLDLKVRHQMLLIQAYFSAINASLLTFDRLPLPAGMVLAPEEKEDLSNQLLFILGIALDEEFNQLLMDLEVLMVNSIYKLDLSRPKKSFLAQRRENREAKKVERFLLKKSLMGQYLPKIAMLAISLLEAKKGEGITSQEAEEYFRWYSDES
;
A
#
# COMPACT_ATOMS: atom_id res chain seq x y z
N MET A 1 -79.45 -35.94 -20.61
CA MET A 1 -78.16 -36.64 -20.65
C MET A 1 -77.26 -35.95 -19.65
N THR A 2 -77.12 -36.50 -18.45
CA THR A 2 -76.16 -36.03 -17.46
C THR A 2 -74.85 -36.72 -17.74
N ASP A 3 -73.88 -35.99 -18.28
CA ASP A 3 -72.55 -36.52 -18.50
C ASP A 3 -71.97 -36.92 -17.13
N LEU A 4 -71.76 -38.22 -16.97
CA LEU A 4 -71.20 -38.86 -15.78
C LEU A 4 -69.85 -39.42 -16.19
N TYR A 5 -68.79 -38.96 -15.54
CA TYR A 5 -67.44 -39.49 -15.74
C TYR A 5 -67.10 -40.35 -14.52
N LEU A 6 -66.81 -41.65 -14.73
CA LEU A 6 -66.52 -42.62 -13.66
C LEU A 6 -67.57 -42.65 -12.53
N GLY A 7 -68.85 -42.45 -12.85
CA GLY A 7 -69.95 -42.54 -11.88
C GLY A 7 -70.21 -41.31 -11.02
N TYR A 8 -69.45 -40.22 -11.21
CA TYR A 8 -69.68 -38.93 -10.52
C TYR A 8 -70.07 -37.80 -11.49
N PRO A 9 -70.89 -36.83 -11.06
CA PRO A 9 -71.23 -35.65 -11.86
C PRO A 9 -69.98 -34.89 -12.30
N VAL A 10 -69.94 -34.45 -13.56
CA VAL A 10 -68.82 -33.69 -14.15
C VAL A 10 -68.44 -32.45 -13.32
N PHE A 11 -69.40 -31.81 -12.63
CA PHE A 11 -69.11 -30.66 -11.76
C PHE A 11 -68.18 -31.02 -10.59
N ILE A 12 -68.29 -32.24 -10.03
CA ILE A 12 -67.43 -32.69 -8.91
C ILE A 12 -66.00 -32.88 -9.40
N TRP A 13 -65.83 -33.49 -10.58
CA TRP A 13 -64.52 -33.66 -11.20
C TRP A 13 -63.86 -32.32 -11.55
N GLN A 14 -64.63 -31.39 -12.08
CA GLN A 14 -64.15 -30.05 -12.41
C GLN A 14 -63.74 -29.26 -11.16
N ALA A 15 -64.51 -29.35 -10.07
CA ALA A 15 -64.15 -28.78 -8.78
C ALA A 15 -62.88 -29.40 -8.19
N LEU A 16 -62.72 -30.73 -8.30
CA LEU A 16 -61.54 -31.45 -7.81
C LEU A 16 -60.26 -31.07 -8.57
N LEU A 17 -60.35 -30.95 -9.91
CA LEU A 17 -59.23 -30.51 -10.75
C LEU A 17 -58.87 -29.04 -10.51
N ASN A 18 -59.87 -28.17 -10.29
CA ASN A 18 -59.61 -26.78 -9.96
C ASN A 18 -58.91 -26.66 -8.58
N LEU A 19 -59.37 -27.41 -7.56
CA LEU A 19 -58.73 -27.46 -6.25
C LEU A 19 -57.30 -28.01 -6.31
N SER A 20 -57.06 -29.07 -7.09
CA SER A 20 -55.72 -29.64 -7.23
C SER A 20 -54.77 -28.69 -7.98
N SER A 21 -55.26 -28.00 -9.02
CA SER A 21 -54.48 -27.01 -9.76
C SER A 21 -54.13 -25.79 -8.87
N LEU A 22 -55.07 -25.31 -8.06
CA LEU A 22 -54.85 -24.22 -7.12
C LEU A 22 -53.87 -24.62 -6.02
N GLY A 23 -53.98 -25.84 -5.49
CA GLY A 23 -53.06 -26.39 -4.50
C GLY A 23 -51.64 -26.56 -5.04
N LEU A 24 -51.49 -27.07 -6.27
CA LEU A 24 -50.19 -27.18 -6.96
C LEU A 24 -49.57 -25.82 -7.25
N ALA A 25 -50.37 -24.85 -7.72
CA ALA A 25 -49.90 -23.49 -7.95
C ALA A 25 -49.45 -22.85 -6.63
N GLY A 26 -50.22 -23.01 -5.55
CA GLY A 26 -49.86 -22.53 -4.21
C GLY A 26 -48.56 -23.15 -3.68
N LEU A 27 -48.39 -24.47 -3.85
CA LEU A 27 -47.16 -25.17 -3.48
C LEU A 27 -45.94 -24.71 -4.30
N LEU A 28 -46.10 -24.53 -5.61
CA LEU A 28 -45.02 -24.03 -6.47
C LEU A 28 -44.59 -22.62 -6.07
N VAL A 29 -45.56 -21.72 -5.84
CA VAL A 29 -45.28 -20.35 -5.38
C VAL A 29 -44.60 -20.37 -4.01
N ALA A 30 -45.10 -21.18 -3.06
CA ALA A 30 -44.49 -21.32 -1.75
C ALA A 30 -43.06 -21.86 -1.82
N PHE A 31 -42.81 -22.87 -2.67
CA PHE A 31 -41.49 -23.44 -2.89
C PHE A 31 -40.51 -22.43 -3.49
N VAL A 32 -40.90 -21.76 -4.57
CA VAL A 32 -40.08 -20.71 -5.23
C VAL A 32 -39.79 -19.57 -4.27
N THR A 33 -40.79 -19.10 -3.53
CA THR A 33 -40.64 -18.01 -2.56
C THR A 33 -39.68 -18.41 -1.44
N THR A 34 -39.81 -19.62 -0.89
CA THR A 34 -38.95 -20.12 0.19
C THR A 34 -37.50 -20.27 -0.29
N PHE A 35 -37.30 -20.87 -1.48
CA PHE A 35 -35.97 -21.06 -2.03
C PHE A 35 -35.30 -19.72 -2.37
N TYR A 36 -36.05 -18.79 -2.96
CA TYR A 36 -35.56 -17.46 -3.29
C TYR A 36 -35.19 -16.64 -2.05
N LEU A 37 -36.07 -16.61 -1.03
CA LEU A 37 -35.79 -15.92 0.22
C LEU A 37 -34.59 -16.52 0.96
N LYS A 38 -34.52 -17.85 1.06
CA LYS A 38 -33.38 -18.54 1.70
C LYS A 38 -32.05 -18.23 0.99
N ARG A 39 -32.04 -18.24 -0.34
CA ARG A 39 -30.86 -17.89 -1.13
C ARG A 39 -30.47 -16.42 -0.97
N LYS A 40 -31.45 -15.51 -0.87
CA LYS A 40 -31.22 -14.09 -0.62
C LYS A 40 -30.63 -13.87 0.77
N ASP A 41 -31.16 -14.52 1.80
CA ASP A 41 -30.66 -14.43 3.17
C ASP A 41 -29.23 -14.97 3.29
N GLU A 42 -28.92 -16.09 2.65
CA GLU A 42 -27.55 -16.62 2.58
C GLU A 42 -26.60 -15.64 1.89
N SER A 43 -27.03 -15.02 0.78
CA SER A 43 -26.24 -14.01 0.08
C SER A 43 -25.99 -12.77 0.94
N ILE A 44 -26.99 -12.30 1.68
CA ILE A 44 -26.87 -11.15 2.60
C ILE A 44 -25.92 -11.49 3.76
N ARG A 45 -26.04 -12.70 4.33
CA ARG A 45 -25.14 -13.17 5.38
C ARG A 45 -23.68 -13.20 4.93
N VAL A 46 -23.43 -13.78 3.75
CA VAL A 46 -22.07 -13.82 3.17
C VAL A 46 -21.54 -12.42 2.88
N ALA A 47 -22.38 -11.54 2.34
CA ALA A 47 -22.04 -10.13 2.14
C ALA A 47 -21.64 -9.43 3.45
N GLY A 48 -22.38 -9.68 4.54
CA GLY A 48 -22.08 -9.14 5.87
C GLY A 48 -20.73 -9.61 6.40
N VAL A 49 -20.41 -10.91 6.28
CA VAL A 49 -19.11 -11.45 6.71
C VAL A 49 -17.95 -10.85 5.90
N ILE A 50 -18.12 -10.70 4.57
CA ILE A 50 -17.09 -10.09 3.72
C ILE A 50 -16.86 -8.63 4.11
N LEU A 51 -17.93 -7.88 4.38
CA LEU A 51 -17.85 -6.51 4.83
C LEU A 51 -17.10 -6.40 6.17
N GLU A 52 -17.45 -7.23 7.14
CA GLU A 52 -16.78 -7.27 8.43
C GLU A 52 -15.28 -7.55 8.28
N LYS A 53 -14.91 -8.55 7.47
CA LYS A 53 -13.50 -8.86 7.19
C LYS A 53 -12.77 -7.70 6.51
N ARG A 54 -13.42 -7.00 5.58
CA ARG A 54 -12.84 -5.83 4.90
C ARG A 54 -12.62 -4.66 5.86
N VAL A 55 -13.63 -4.33 6.68
CA VAL A 55 -13.54 -3.25 7.67
C VAL A 55 -12.44 -3.54 8.67
N ASN A 56 -12.38 -4.77 9.21
CA ASN A 56 -11.34 -5.17 10.16
C ASN A 56 -9.95 -5.10 9.53
N ALA A 57 -9.80 -5.57 8.28
CA ALA A 57 -8.54 -5.48 7.55
C ALA A 57 -8.08 -4.03 7.35
N GLN A 58 -9.00 -3.15 6.96
CA GLN A 58 -8.70 -1.72 6.73
C GLN A 58 -8.37 -1.00 8.03
N HIS A 59 -9.10 -1.29 9.11
CA HIS A 59 -8.83 -0.72 10.41
C HIS A 59 -7.45 -1.14 10.95
N GLU A 60 -7.09 -2.41 10.81
CA GLU A 60 -5.76 -2.90 11.22
C GLU A 60 -4.63 -2.22 10.42
N ILE A 61 -4.83 -2.00 9.11
CA ILE A 61 -3.87 -1.29 8.26
C ILE A 61 -3.73 0.18 8.65
N LEU A 62 -4.85 0.90 8.80
CA LEU A 62 -4.80 2.32 9.15
C LEU A 62 -4.17 2.53 10.51
N ARG A 63 -4.58 1.74 11.51
CA ARG A 63 -4.01 1.83 12.85
C ARG A 63 -2.50 1.60 12.84
N TYR A 64 -2.04 0.57 12.12
CA TYR A 64 -0.62 0.30 11.99
C TYR A 64 0.15 1.48 11.37
N LEU A 65 -0.40 2.08 10.30
CA LEU A 65 0.23 3.21 9.62
C LEU A 65 0.18 4.49 10.46
N GLU A 66 -0.92 4.77 11.17
CA GLU A 66 -1.05 5.88 12.11
C GLU A 66 0.01 5.77 13.22
N ASP A 67 0.08 4.63 13.91
CA ASP A 67 1.05 4.36 14.96
C ASP A 67 2.50 4.52 14.44
N SER A 68 2.76 4.10 13.20
CA SER A 68 4.09 4.20 12.56
C SER A 68 4.41 5.59 12.01
N SER A 69 3.41 6.42 11.78
CA SER A 69 3.56 7.77 11.21
C SER A 69 3.75 8.87 12.27
N GLN A 70 3.81 8.48 13.55
CA GLN A 70 3.96 9.41 14.66
C GLN A 70 5.14 10.36 14.44
N LYS A 71 4.85 11.66 14.47
CA LYS A 71 5.82 12.72 14.18
C LYS A 71 6.65 13.06 15.41
N LEU A 72 7.93 13.26 15.17
CA LEU A 72 8.88 13.84 16.11
C LEU A 72 9.29 15.22 15.61
N GLU A 73 9.45 16.15 16.55
CA GLU A 73 9.92 17.51 16.27
C GLU A 73 11.43 17.61 16.48
N MET A 74 12.11 18.24 15.53
CA MET A 74 13.55 18.46 15.62
C MET A 74 13.88 19.67 16.50
N PRO A 75 14.87 19.59 17.41
CA PRO A 75 15.37 20.74 18.14
C PRO A 75 15.95 21.81 17.19
N GLN A 76 15.69 23.09 17.50
CA GLN A 76 16.02 24.23 16.63
C GLN A 76 17.48 24.30 16.12
N PRO A 77 18.53 24.09 16.95
CA PRO A 77 19.91 24.13 16.46
C PRO A 77 20.23 23.04 15.43
N ALA A 78 19.62 21.86 15.57
CA ALA A 78 19.77 20.76 14.62
C ALA A 78 18.94 21.02 13.36
N ALA A 79 17.75 21.62 13.51
CA ALA A 79 16.88 21.98 12.40
C ALA A 79 17.54 22.99 11.45
N SER A 80 18.26 23.99 11.97
CA SER A 80 19.00 24.96 11.14
C SER A 80 20.14 24.32 10.34
N ALA A 81 20.91 23.41 10.96
CA ALA A 81 21.99 22.70 10.26
C ALA A 81 21.43 21.75 9.19
N MET A 82 20.32 21.07 9.50
CA MET A 82 19.63 20.22 8.53
C MET A 82 19.09 21.02 7.36
N LYS A 83 18.55 22.22 7.62
CA LYS A 83 18.06 23.12 6.58
C LYS A 83 19.15 23.47 5.56
N GLU A 84 20.34 23.80 6.03
CA GLU A 84 21.51 24.10 5.19
C GLU A 84 21.88 22.89 4.30
N ILE A 85 22.00 21.70 4.89
CA ILE A 85 22.31 20.46 4.15
C ILE A 85 21.24 20.17 3.08
N MET A 86 19.96 20.38 3.40
CA MET A 86 18.86 20.14 2.45
C MET A 86 18.86 21.15 1.31
N GLU A 87 19.08 22.44 1.60
CA GLU A 87 19.16 23.51 0.59
C GLU A 87 20.35 23.28 -0.36
N ASP A 88 21.51 22.91 0.17
CA ASP A 88 22.73 22.64 -0.60
C ASP A 88 22.57 21.50 -1.61
N HIS A 89 21.76 20.49 -1.26
CA HIS A 89 21.48 19.34 -2.12
C HIS A 89 20.17 19.51 -2.92
N GLY A 90 19.53 20.68 -2.84
CA GLY A 90 18.29 21.01 -3.55
C GLY A 90 17.10 20.13 -3.15
N LEU A 91 17.06 19.62 -1.92
CA LEU A 91 15.94 18.87 -1.37
C LEU A 91 14.84 19.84 -0.91
N ALA A 92 13.58 19.48 -1.12
CA ALA A 92 12.48 20.29 -0.61
C ALA A 92 12.47 20.25 0.92
N LEU A 93 12.19 21.40 1.53
CA LEU A 93 12.01 21.55 2.97
C LEU A 93 10.50 21.55 3.28
N PRO A 94 9.95 20.44 3.78
CA PRO A 94 8.59 20.45 4.26
C PRO A 94 8.54 21.16 5.63
N TYR A 95 7.59 22.09 5.77
CA TYR A 95 7.24 22.78 7.02
C TYR A 95 8.35 23.69 7.62
N ASP A 96 8.46 24.93 7.13
CA ASP A 96 9.26 25.99 7.77
C ASP A 96 8.42 26.65 8.90
N PRO A 97 8.94 26.89 10.13
CA PRO A 97 10.32 26.76 10.61
C PRO A 97 10.61 25.53 11.51
N HIS A 98 9.69 24.58 11.62
CA HIS A 98 9.82 23.40 12.49
C HIS A 98 9.86 22.12 11.66
N LEU A 99 11.06 21.55 11.49
CA LEU A 99 11.22 20.27 10.80
C LEU A 99 10.60 19.15 11.64
N GLN A 100 9.69 18.40 11.01
CA GLN A 100 9.06 17.21 11.55
C GLN A 100 9.40 16.00 10.67
N TYR A 101 9.50 14.84 11.30
CA TYR A 101 9.74 13.57 10.62
C TYR A 101 9.03 12.44 11.36
N ALA A 102 8.70 11.35 10.66
CA ALA A 102 8.13 10.16 11.30
C ALA A 102 9.21 9.34 12.02
N ASP A 103 8.91 8.81 13.22
CA ASP A 103 9.87 8.06 14.05
C ASP A 103 10.48 6.85 13.32
N ILE A 104 9.77 6.26 12.36
CA ILE A 104 10.28 5.17 11.51
C ILE A 104 11.56 5.53 10.75
N PHE A 105 11.80 6.82 10.48
CA PHE A 105 13.01 7.30 9.78
C PHE A 105 14.17 7.63 10.73
N SER A 106 14.00 7.45 12.06
CA SER A 106 15.06 7.74 13.03
C SER A 106 16.20 6.72 13.01
N SER A 107 15.95 5.49 12.55
CA SER A 107 17.00 4.49 12.36
C SER A 107 16.64 3.49 11.26
N VAL A 108 17.66 2.93 10.62
CA VAL A 108 17.53 1.90 9.59
C VAL A 108 16.90 0.64 10.17
N GLU A 109 17.19 0.29 11.42
CA GLU A 109 16.57 -0.85 12.09
C GLU A 109 15.05 -0.67 12.24
N LYS A 110 14.61 0.48 12.76
CA LYS A 110 13.18 0.80 12.88
C LYS A 110 12.50 0.80 11.52
N TYR A 111 13.12 1.42 10.53
CA TYR A 111 12.59 1.47 9.17
C TYR A 111 12.42 0.08 8.54
N ARG A 112 13.46 -0.76 8.63
CA ARG A 112 13.40 -2.13 8.09
C ARG A 112 12.39 -3.00 8.84
N GLY A 113 12.28 -2.82 10.17
CA GLY A 113 11.24 -3.46 10.98
C GLY A 113 9.84 -3.05 10.52
N PHE A 114 9.59 -1.75 10.42
CA PHE A 114 8.35 -1.19 9.89
C PHE A 114 8.03 -1.73 8.48
N PHE A 115 9.00 -1.69 7.57
CA PHE A 115 8.76 -2.11 6.19
C PHE A 115 8.40 -3.59 6.10
N LYS A 116 9.08 -4.45 6.87
CA LYS A 116 8.75 -5.88 6.96
C LYS A 116 7.34 -6.11 7.50
N ASP A 117 6.99 -5.47 8.60
CA ASP A 117 5.68 -5.61 9.24
C ASP A 117 4.57 -5.10 8.31
N PHE A 118 4.82 -4.01 7.57
CA PHE A 118 3.92 -3.51 6.54
C PHE A 118 3.69 -4.53 5.41
N GLU A 119 4.75 -5.20 4.94
CA GLU A 119 4.64 -6.24 3.90
C GLU A 119 3.83 -7.45 4.39
N GLU A 120 4.07 -7.89 5.63
CA GLU A 120 3.32 -8.98 6.27
C GLU A 120 1.84 -8.62 6.44
N LEU A 121 1.56 -7.40 6.90
CA LEU A 121 0.20 -6.88 7.07
C LEU A 121 -0.53 -6.81 5.73
N PHE A 122 0.15 -6.31 4.69
CA PHE A 122 -0.43 -6.26 3.35
C PHE A 122 -0.70 -7.66 2.80
N ALA A 123 0.23 -8.61 2.96
CA ALA A 123 0.06 -9.99 2.52
C ALA A 123 -1.13 -10.68 3.21
N LYS A 124 -1.26 -10.48 4.53
CA LYS A 124 -2.37 -11.00 5.36
C LYS A 124 -3.74 -10.53 4.86
N HIS A 125 -3.86 -9.25 4.54
CA HIS A 125 -5.15 -8.61 4.27
C HIS A 125 -5.49 -8.43 2.80
N LYS A 126 -4.52 -8.62 1.89
CA LYS A 126 -4.64 -8.38 0.45
C LYS A 126 -5.96 -8.84 -0.15
N LEU A 127 -6.44 -10.04 0.21
CA LEU A 127 -7.65 -10.65 -0.34
C LEU A 127 -8.95 -9.88 -0.04
N TRP A 128 -9.00 -9.19 1.09
CA TRP A 128 -10.17 -8.46 1.58
C TRP A 128 -10.25 -7.02 1.07
N LEU A 129 -9.12 -6.50 0.57
CA LEU A 129 -9.01 -5.16 0.02
C LEU A 129 -9.63 -5.06 -1.37
N ASP A 130 -10.34 -3.96 -1.59
CA ASP A 130 -10.80 -3.54 -2.92
C ASP A 130 -9.60 -3.27 -3.85
N LEU A 131 -9.85 -3.31 -5.16
CA LEU A 131 -8.84 -3.09 -6.19
C LEU A 131 -8.08 -1.77 -6.02
N LYS A 132 -8.78 -0.67 -5.70
CA LYS A 132 -8.15 0.66 -5.55
C LYS A 132 -7.28 0.72 -4.31
N VAL A 133 -7.78 0.24 -3.18
CA VAL A 133 -7.03 0.17 -1.91
C VAL A 133 -5.79 -0.70 -2.08
N ARG A 134 -5.94 -1.86 -2.73
CA ARG A 134 -4.81 -2.76 -3.00
C ARG A 134 -3.77 -2.13 -3.92
N HIS A 135 -4.20 -1.32 -4.90
CA HIS A 135 -3.27 -0.58 -5.76
C HIS A 135 -2.48 0.46 -4.96
N GLN A 136 -3.14 1.22 -4.09
CA GLN A 136 -2.48 2.20 -3.24
C GLN A 136 -1.49 1.54 -2.27
N MET A 137 -1.87 0.42 -1.65
CA MET A 137 -0.96 -0.38 -0.81
C MET A 137 0.30 -0.83 -1.57
N LEU A 138 0.14 -1.28 -2.83
CA LEU A 138 1.28 -1.64 -3.67
C LEU A 138 2.17 -0.44 -3.99
N LEU A 139 1.57 0.72 -4.21
CA LEU A 139 2.31 1.96 -4.46
C LEU A 139 3.14 2.33 -3.24
N ILE A 140 2.55 2.31 -2.03
CA ILE A 140 3.25 2.55 -0.76
C ILE A 140 4.36 1.51 -0.54
N GLN A 141 4.10 0.23 -0.80
CA GLN A 141 5.12 -0.82 -0.69
C GLN A 141 6.31 -0.55 -1.62
N ALA A 142 6.03 -0.19 -2.87
CA ALA A 142 7.06 0.07 -3.86
C ALA A 142 7.84 1.37 -3.54
N TYR A 143 7.17 2.35 -2.95
CA TYR A 143 7.77 3.57 -2.43
C TYR A 143 8.81 3.28 -1.33
N PHE A 144 8.42 2.52 -0.30
CA PHE A 144 9.35 2.09 0.75
C PHE A 144 10.44 1.15 0.23
N SER A 145 10.13 0.30 -0.74
CA SER A 145 11.13 -0.52 -1.41
C SER A 145 12.20 0.33 -2.11
N ALA A 146 11.85 1.49 -2.68
CA ALA A 146 12.81 2.38 -3.33
C ALA A 146 13.75 3.06 -2.33
N ILE A 147 13.21 3.49 -1.17
CA ILE A 147 14.04 4.02 -0.06
C ILE A 147 14.98 2.93 0.46
N ASN A 148 14.47 1.70 0.68
CA ASN A 148 15.30 0.59 1.13
C ASN A 148 16.38 0.22 0.11
N ALA A 149 16.05 0.25 -1.19
CA ALA A 149 17.02 0.04 -2.26
C ALA A 149 18.12 1.10 -2.21
N SER A 150 17.76 2.37 -2.04
CA SER A 150 18.71 3.49 -1.92
C SER A 150 19.69 3.30 -0.76
N LEU A 151 19.21 2.80 0.39
CA LEU A 151 20.07 2.46 1.53
C LEU A 151 20.99 1.26 1.24
N LEU A 152 20.48 0.21 0.60
CA LEU A 152 21.29 -0.95 0.22
C LEU A 152 22.37 -0.60 -0.82
N THR A 153 22.03 0.29 -1.74
CA THR A 153 22.96 0.87 -2.70
C THR A 153 24.03 1.64 -1.93
N PHE A 154 23.65 2.54 -1.02
CA PHE A 154 24.61 3.25 -0.17
C PHE A 154 25.56 2.32 0.62
N ASP A 155 25.04 1.27 1.26
CA ASP A 155 25.83 0.30 2.04
C ASP A 155 26.90 -0.44 1.20
N ARG A 156 26.69 -0.54 -0.12
CA ARG A 156 27.52 -1.28 -1.08
C ARG A 156 28.49 -0.39 -1.87
N LEU A 157 28.49 0.92 -1.63
CA LEU A 157 29.38 1.85 -2.33
C LEU A 157 30.85 1.39 -2.22
N PRO A 158 31.57 1.24 -3.36
CA PRO A 158 32.95 0.80 -3.36
C PRO A 158 33.83 1.90 -2.77
N LEU A 159 34.37 1.68 -1.57
CA LEU A 159 35.27 2.64 -0.95
C LEU A 159 36.61 2.72 -1.72
N PRO A 160 37.31 3.87 -1.69
CA PRO A 160 38.62 4.03 -2.33
C PRO A 160 39.63 3.00 -1.85
N ALA A 161 40.60 2.66 -2.69
CA ALA A 161 41.62 1.65 -2.39
C ALA A 161 42.36 1.98 -1.07
N GLY A 162 42.25 1.08 -0.08
CA GLY A 162 42.86 1.23 1.25
C GLY A 162 41.90 1.66 2.36
N MET A 163 40.64 1.97 2.05
CA MET A 163 39.64 2.35 3.06
C MET A 163 38.68 1.20 3.39
N VAL A 164 38.52 0.94 4.68
CA VAL A 164 37.49 0.04 5.21
C VAL A 164 36.75 0.79 6.30
N LEU A 165 35.47 1.08 6.09
CA LEU A 165 34.60 1.60 7.14
C LEU A 165 34.25 0.47 8.12
N ALA A 166 34.32 0.76 9.41
CA ALA A 166 33.83 -0.17 10.43
C ALA A 166 32.30 -0.35 10.28
N PRO A 167 31.73 -1.50 10.69
CA PRO A 167 30.28 -1.73 10.59
C PRO A 167 29.44 -0.62 11.26
N GLU A 168 29.87 -0.13 12.42
CA GLU A 168 29.20 0.95 13.18
C GLU A 168 29.18 2.28 12.41
N GLU A 169 30.28 2.60 11.71
CA GLU A 169 30.37 3.84 10.92
C GLU A 169 29.46 3.81 9.69
N LYS A 170 29.31 2.63 9.07
CA LYS A 170 28.36 2.43 7.98
C LYS A 170 26.93 2.60 8.46
N GLU A 171 26.60 2.02 9.61
CA GLU A 171 25.28 2.13 10.21
C GLU A 171 24.92 3.58 10.53
N ASP A 172 25.84 4.34 11.13
CA ASP A 172 25.69 5.77 11.39
C ASP A 172 25.38 6.58 10.12
N LEU A 173 26.14 6.34 9.05
CA LEU A 173 25.94 7.02 7.77
C LEU A 173 24.61 6.66 7.11
N SER A 174 24.23 5.38 7.16
CA SER A 174 22.94 4.92 6.63
C SER A 174 21.76 5.47 7.44
N ASN A 175 21.91 5.61 8.76
CA ASN A 175 20.94 6.29 9.63
C ASN A 175 20.81 7.77 9.25
N GLN A 176 21.92 8.47 9.03
CA GLN A 176 21.91 9.88 8.61
C GLN A 176 21.25 10.06 7.23
N LEU A 177 21.58 9.21 6.26
CA LEU A 177 20.97 9.24 4.93
C LEU A 177 19.45 9.02 5.02
N LEU A 178 19.03 7.98 5.76
CA LEU A 178 17.62 7.69 5.97
C LEU A 178 16.89 8.85 6.65
N PHE A 179 17.52 9.49 7.63
CA PHE A 179 16.94 10.61 8.35
C PHE A 179 16.67 11.81 7.44
N ILE A 180 17.66 12.19 6.61
CA ILE A 180 17.52 13.29 5.65
C ILE A 180 16.43 12.97 4.62
N LEU A 181 16.39 11.73 4.13
CA LEU A 181 15.32 11.24 3.26
C LEU A 181 13.96 11.32 3.93
N GLY A 182 13.84 10.88 5.18
CA GLY A 182 12.60 10.90 5.94
C GLY A 182 12.02 12.30 6.06
N ILE A 183 12.86 13.31 6.26
CA ILE A 183 12.45 14.71 6.29
C ILE A 183 12.05 15.17 4.89
N ALA A 184 12.92 15.01 3.89
CA ALA A 184 12.68 15.48 2.52
C ALA A 184 11.42 14.88 1.87
N LEU A 185 11.03 13.68 2.31
CA LEU A 185 9.94 12.89 1.78
C LEU A 185 8.68 12.92 2.67
N ASP A 186 8.69 13.68 3.76
CA ASP A 186 7.62 13.64 4.78
C ASP A 186 6.25 14.01 4.19
N GLU A 187 6.20 15.07 3.37
CA GLU A 187 4.98 15.54 2.71
C GLU A 187 4.40 14.47 1.76
N GLU A 188 5.25 13.84 0.94
CA GLU A 188 4.83 12.78 0.02
C GLU A 188 4.37 11.54 0.79
N PHE A 189 5.08 11.17 1.85
CA PHE A 189 4.67 10.07 2.73
C PHE A 189 3.27 10.33 3.33
N ASN A 190 3.03 11.53 3.87
CA ASN A 190 1.72 11.89 4.42
C ASN A 190 0.63 11.86 3.35
N GLN A 191 0.92 12.36 2.14
CA GLN A 191 -0.04 12.33 1.03
C GLN A 191 -0.42 10.89 0.65
N LEU A 192 0.56 9.97 0.61
CA LEU A 192 0.30 8.57 0.30
C LEU A 192 -0.60 7.89 1.33
N LEU A 193 -0.42 8.22 2.62
CA LEU A 193 -1.27 7.74 3.71
C LEU A 193 -2.68 8.32 3.63
N MET A 194 -2.81 9.63 3.38
CA MET A 194 -4.10 10.31 3.24
C MET A 194 -4.90 9.75 2.06
N ASP A 195 -4.25 9.54 0.91
CA ASP A 195 -4.87 8.93 -0.26
C ASP A 195 -5.36 7.50 0.04
N LEU A 196 -4.61 6.72 0.81
CA LEU A 196 -5.01 5.39 1.24
C LEU A 196 -6.25 5.44 2.14
N GLU A 197 -6.27 6.33 3.13
CA GLU A 197 -7.41 6.52 4.03
C GLU A 197 -8.68 6.87 3.24
N VAL A 198 -8.59 7.86 2.35
CA VAL A 198 -9.70 8.28 1.48
C VAL A 198 -10.20 7.09 0.63
N LEU A 199 -9.30 6.27 0.09
CA LEU A 199 -9.68 5.09 -0.69
C LEU A 199 -10.33 4.00 0.16
N MET A 200 -9.86 3.77 1.39
CA MET A 200 -10.46 2.82 2.32
C MET A 200 -11.87 3.24 2.70
N VAL A 201 -12.03 4.49 3.13
CA VAL A 201 -13.33 5.10 3.45
C VAL A 201 -14.30 4.95 2.27
N ASN A 202 -13.87 5.33 1.06
CA ASN A 202 -14.69 5.18 -0.14
C ASN A 202 -15.07 3.72 -0.44
N SER A 203 -14.18 2.76 -0.17
CA SER A 203 -14.45 1.34 -0.42
C SER A 203 -15.44 0.71 0.58
N ILE A 204 -15.57 1.31 1.77
CA ILE A 204 -16.59 0.94 2.76
C ILE A 204 -17.94 1.55 2.37
N TYR A 205 -17.97 2.83 1.96
CA TYR A 205 -19.22 3.50 1.58
C TYR A 205 -19.78 3.00 0.24
N LYS A 206 -18.93 2.70 -0.74
CA LYS A 206 -19.31 2.14 -2.05
C LYS A 206 -19.02 0.64 -2.04
N LEU A 207 -19.89 -0.11 -1.37
CA LEU A 207 -19.76 -1.57 -1.21
C LEU A 207 -19.78 -2.31 -2.54
N ASP A 208 -18.62 -2.45 -3.17
CA ASP A 208 -18.40 -3.46 -4.20
C ASP A 208 -17.87 -4.74 -3.51
N LEU A 209 -18.76 -5.72 -3.38
CA LEU A 209 -18.47 -7.03 -2.80
C LEU A 209 -17.87 -8.00 -3.84
N SER A 210 -17.63 -7.54 -5.07
CA SER A 210 -17.02 -8.38 -6.08
C SER A 210 -15.58 -8.74 -5.67
N ARG A 211 -15.31 -10.05 -5.64
CA ARG A 211 -13.95 -10.55 -5.42
C ARG A 211 -13.11 -10.23 -6.66
N PRO A 212 -11.91 -9.65 -6.53
CA PRO A 212 -11.02 -9.46 -7.67
C PRO A 212 -10.66 -10.83 -8.28
N LYS A 213 -11.06 -11.04 -9.54
CA LYS A 213 -10.97 -12.33 -10.24
C LYS A 213 -9.56 -12.68 -10.74
N LYS A 214 -8.58 -11.77 -10.67
CA LYS A 214 -7.20 -11.97 -11.15
C LYS A 214 -6.17 -11.60 -10.09
N SER A 215 -5.11 -12.42 -9.97
CA SER A 215 -3.94 -12.12 -9.15
C SER A 215 -3.05 -11.09 -9.85
N PHE A 216 -2.62 -10.05 -9.13
CA PHE A 216 -1.71 -9.00 -9.63
C PHE A 216 -0.35 -9.55 -10.09
N LEU A 217 0.07 -10.69 -9.56
CA LEU A 217 1.41 -11.25 -9.78
C LEU A 217 1.49 -12.20 -10.97
N ALA A 218 0.36 -12.56 -11.59
CA ALA A 218 0.35 -13.58 -12.64
C ALA A 218 1.06 -13.13 -13.93
N GLN A 219 1.22 -11.82 -14.18
CA GLN A 219 1.86 -11.28 -15.38
C GLN A 219 2.51 -9.91 -15.13
N ARG A 220 3.66 -9.85 -14.45
CA ARG A 220 4.36 -8.60 -14.09
C ARG A 220 4.65 -7.67 -15.29
N ARG A 221 4.93 -8.23 -16.49
CA ARG A 221 5.20 -7.46 -17.74
C ARG A 221 3.95 -6.90 -18.44
N GLU A 222 2.79 -7.51 -18.24
CA GLU A 222 1.51 -7.08 -18.88
C GLU A 222 0.58 -6.35 -17.92
N ASN A 223 0.89 -6.32 -16.62
CA ASN A 223 0.04 -5.71 -15.62
C ASN A 223 0.07 -4.17 -15.72
N ARG A 224 -1.03 -3.59 -16.21
CA ARG A 224 -1.24 -2.13 -16.31
C ARG A 224 -1.04 -1.41 -14.98
N GLU A 225 -1.32 -2.07 -13.86
CA GLU A 225 -1.19 -1.50 -12.52
C GLU A 225 0.28 -1.39 -12.09
N ALA A 226 1.11 -2.39 -12.40
CA ALA A 226 2.56 -2.31 -12.13
C ALA A 226 3.20 -1.16 -12.92
N LYS A 227 2.82 -0.99 -14.19
CA LYS A 227 3.27 0.13 -15.03
C LYS A 227 2.77 1.50 -14.55
N LYS A 228 1.70 1.56 -13.75
CA LYS A 228 1.24 2.83 -13.15
C LYS A 228 2.09 3.15 -11.92
N VAL A 229 2.37 2.17 -11.07
CA VAL A 229 3.25 2.32 -9.91
C VAL A 229 4.65 2.76 -10.36
N GLU A 230 5.23 2.08 -11.34
CA GLU A 230 6.54 2.43 -11.91
C GLU A 230 6.56 3.86 -12.48
N ARG A 231 5.51 4.25 -13.22
CA ARG A 231 5.40 5.62 -13.73
C ARG A 231 5.23 6.66 -12.62
N PHE A 232 4.54 6.32 -11.54
CA PHE A 232 4.43 7.21 -10.40
C PHE A 232 5.80 7.38 -9.74
N LEU A 233 6.46 6.28 -9.39
CA LEU A 233 7.76 6.31 -8.71
C LEU A 233 8.84 7.01 -9.53
N LEU A 234 8.94 6.76 -10.83
CA LEU A 234 10.03 7.31 -11.64
C LEU A 234 9.78 8.73 -12.13
N LYS A 235 8.52 9.13 -12.33
CA LYS A 235 8.20 10.39 -13.04
C LYS A 235 7.41 11.40 -12.23
N LYS A 236 6.82 10.99 -11.11
CA LYS A 236 5.93 11.84 -10.33
C LYS A 236 6.36 11.98 -8.89
N SER A 237 6.90 10.91 -8.28
CA SER A 237 7.22 10.95 -6.87
C SER A 237 8.45 11.82 -6.59
N LEU A 238 8.49 12.44 -5.41
CA LEU A 238 9.68 13.14 -4.93
C LEU A 238 10.85 12.18 -4.84
N MET A 239 10.61 10.96 -4.37
CA MET A 239 11.64 9.91 -4.31
C MET A 239 12.34 9.69 -5.66
N GLY A 240 11.58 9.57 -6.77
CA GLY A 240 12.19 9.38 -8.10
C GLY A 240 12.93 10.62 -8.59
N GLN A 241 12.41 11.81 -8.29
CA GLN A 241 13.08 13.08 -8.63
C GLN A 241 14.38 13.28 -7.82
N TYR A 242 14.45 12.71 -6.62
CA TYR A 242 15.59 12.85 -5.73
C TYR A 242 16.67 11.81 -5.97
N LEU A 243 16.42 10.71 -6.68
CA LEU A 243 17.45 9.68 -6.96
C LEU A 243 18.85 10.25 -7.29
N PRO A 244 19.02 11.21 -8.24
CA PRO A 244 20.34 11.79 -8.50
C PRO A 244 20.91 12.62 -7.34
N LYS A 245 20.04 13.29 -6.57
CA LYS A 245 20.41 14.09 -5.40
C LYS A 245 20.81 13.21 -4.22
N ILE A 246 20.19 12.04 -4.08
CA ILE A 246 20.53 11.05 -3.04
C ILE A 246 21.93 10.50 -3.29
N ALA A 247 22.32 10.28 -4.55
CA ALA A 247 23.69 9.90 -4.91
C ALA A 247 24.70 10.96 -4.45
N MET A 248 24.43 12.24 -4.73
CA MET A 248 25.29 13.35 -4.34
C MET A 248 25.36 13.50 -2.82
N LEU A 249 24.23 13.37 -2.13
CA LEU A 249 24.14 13.41 -0.67
C LEU A 249 24.92 12.25 -0.02
N ALA A 250 24.84 11.05 -0.59
CA ALA A 250 25.61 9.90 -0.14
C ALA A 250 27.13 10.17 -0.21
N ILE A 251 27.59 10.76 -1.32
CA ILE A 251 28.99 11.12 -1.52
C ILE A 251 29.42 12.19 -0.50
N SER A 252 28.63 13.25 -0.32
CA SER A 252 28.96 14.33 0.61
C SER A 252 28.98 13.88 2.07
N LEU A 253 28.09 12.97 2.47
CA LEU A 253 28.12 12.34 3.81
C LEU A 253 29.41 11.50 4.01
N LEU A 254 29.84 10.78 2.97
CA LEU A 254 31.10 10.03 3.01
C LEU A 254 32.32 10.96 3.11
N GLU A 255 32.33 12.09 2.38
CA GLU A 255 33.39 13.11 2.48
C GLU A 255 33.43 13.74 3.87
N ALA A 256 32.28 14.17 4.38
CA ALA A 256 32.16 14.85 5.67
C ALA A 256 32.65 13.97 6.84
N LYS A 257 32.40 12.66 6.78
CA LYS A 257 32.88 11.71 7.81
C LYS A 257 34.38 11.45 7.70
N LYS A 258 34.95 11.49 6.49
CA LYS A 258 36.36 11.16 6.23
C LYS A 258 37.30 12.35 6.38
N GLY A 259 36.82 13.58 6.21
CA GLY A 259 37.63 14.79 6.29
C GLY A 259 38.62 14.97 5.12
N GLU A 260 38.53 14.12 4.10
CA GLU A 260 39.28 14.18 2.85
C GLU A 260 38.31 14.27 1.67
N GLY A 261 38.57 15.17 0.73
CA GLY A 261 37.74 15.32 -0.48
C GLY A 261 37.89 14.10 -1.39
N ILE A 262 36.77 13.56 -1.86
CA ILE A 262 36.78 12.46 -2.83
C ILE A 262 37.28 13.04 -4.17
N THR A 263 38.14 12.29 -4.87
CA THR A 263 38.64 12.76 -6.16
C THR A 263 37.51 12.81 -7.19
N SER A 264 37.59 13.70 -8.19
CA SER A 264 36.54 13.82 -9.21
C SER A 264 36.28 12.53 -9.99
N GLN A 265 37.28 11.65 -10.12
CA GLN A 265 37.12 10.34 -10.75
C GLN A 265 36.32 9.37 -9.87
N GLU A 266 36.59 9.33 -8.57
CA GLU A 266 35.83 8.51 -7.62
C GLU A 266 34.39 9.00 -7.52
N ALA A 267 34.17 10.33 -7.48
CA ALA A 267 32.83 10.93 -7.52
C ALA A 267 32.03 10.54 -8.78
N GLU A 268 32.67 10.51 -9.96
CA GLU A 268 32.05 10.03 -11.20
C GLU A 268 31.74 8.53 -11.16
N GLU A 269 32.64 7.70 -10.61
CA GLU A 269 32.40 6.27 -10.42
C GLU A 269 31.23 6.03 -9.45
N TYR A 270 31.16 6.78 -8.35
CA TYR A 270 30.05 6.73 -7.40
C TYR A 270 28.72 7.12 -8.04
N PHE A 271 28.70 8.21 -8.81
CA PHE A 271 27.48 8.65 -9.50
C PHE A 271 26.99 7.60 -10.50
N ARG A 272 27.90 7.02 -11.30
CA ARG A 272 27.56 5.96 -12.26
C ARG A 272 27.02 4.72 -11.56
N TRP A 273 27.67 4.27 -10.50
CA TRP A 273 27.26 3.08 -9.77
C TRP A 273 25.89 3.26 -9.11
N TYR A 274 25.60 4.44 -8.55
CA TYR A 274 24.29 4.76 -8.00
C TYR A 274 23.19 4.84 -9.08
N SER A 275 23.53 5.36 -10.27
CA SER A 275 22.58 5.48 -11.39
C SER A 275 22.31 4.18 -12.15
N ASP A 276 23.23 3.21 -12.12
CA ASP A 276 23.09 1.92 -12.81
C ASP A 276 22.41 0.84 -11.94
N GLU A 277 22.45 0.97 -10.60
CA GLU A 277 21.78 0.05 -9.65
C GLU A 277 20.41 0.56 -9.11
N SER A 278 19.97 1.77 -9.45
CA SER A 278 18.65 2.33 -9.08
C SER A 278 17.55 2.12 -10.13
#